data_AF-A0A7L4KF73-F1
#
_entry.id   AF-A0A7L4KF73-F1
#
_cell.length_a   1.000
_cell.length_b   1.000
_cell.length_c   1.000
_cell.angle_alpha   90.00
_cell.angle_beta   90.00
_cell.angle_gamma   90.00
#
_symmetry.space_group_name_H-M   'P 1'
#
loop_
_entity.id
_entity.type
_entity.pdbx_description
1 polymer ?
#
loop_
_entity_poly.entity_id
_entity_poly.type
_entity_poly.pdbx_seq_one_letter_code
_entity_poly.pdbx_strand_id
1 'polypeptide(L)'
;GPPGNPGPPGPPGPPGTGIDMSAFAGLGQPEKGPDPIRYMRADEAAGGLRQHDVEVDATLKALNNQIESIRSPEGSKKNPARTCRDIKLCHPEWKSGDYWIDPNQGCTLDAIKVFCNMETGETCVYPTQATIAQKNWYLSKNPKEKKHVWFGETINGGFHFSYGDEDLAPNTANIQMTFLRLLSTEGSQNLTYHCKNSVAYMDEETGNLKKAVLIQGSNDVEIRAEGNSRFTYSVLEDGCTKHTGKWGKTVIEYRSQKTSRLPIVDIAPMDIGGAEQEFGVDLGPVCFL
;
A
#
# COMPACT_ATOMS: atom_id res chain seq x y z
N GLY A 1 -12.37 48.31 -22.37
CA GLY A 1 -13.18 48.43 -23.60
C GLY A 1 -14.46 47.64 -23.42
N PRO A 2 -15.54 47.94 -24.16
CA PRO A 2 -16.77 47.18 -24.05
C PRO A 2 -16.57 45.71 -24.49
N PRO A 3 -17.37 44.76 -23.95
CA PRO A 3 -17.29 43.34 -24.32
C PRO A 3 -17.54 43.12 -25.82
N GLY A 4 -16.80 42.18 -26.41
CA GLY A 4 -16.94 41.82 -27.82
C GLY A 4 -18.30 41.16 -28.11
N ASN A 5 -18.80 41.37 -29.33
CA ASN A 5 -20.09 40.85 -29.75
C ASN A 5 -20.11 39.31 -29.74
N PRO A 6 -21.26 38.69 -29.42
CA PRO A 6 -21.44 37.24 -29.52
C PRO A 6 -21.14 36.70 -30.92
N GLY A 7 -20.53 35.51 -30.98
CA GLY A 7 -20.23 34.83 -32.24
C GLY A 7 -21.50 34.36 -32.98
N PRO A 8 -21.40 34.11 -34.30
CA PRO A 8 -22.55 33.68 -35.11
C PRO A 8 -23.06 32.29 -34.68
N PRO A 9 -24.36 32.01 -34.88
CA PRO A 9 -24.94 30.69 -34.65
C PRO A 9 -24.25 29.59 -35.47
N GLY A 10 -24.12 28.40 -34.88
CA GLY A 10 -23.56 27.23 -35.56
C GLY A 10 -24.45 26.73 -36.72
N PRO A 11 -23.90 25.96 -37.66
CA PRO A 11 -24.64 25.44 -38.80
C PRO A 11 -25.73 24.43 -38.38
N PRO A 12 -26.83 24.31 -39.16
CA PRO A 12 -27.87 23.33 -38.91
C PRO A 12 -27.35 21.89 -38.95
N GLY A 13 -27.92 21.03 -38.10
CA GLY A 13 -27.61 19.60 -38.08
C GLY A 13 -28.10 18.86 -39.34
N PRO A 14 -27.57 17.65 -39.60
CA PRO A 14 -27.91 16.87 -40.79
C PRO A 14 -29.38 16.39 -40.78
N PRO A 15 -30.00 16.20 -41.97
CA PRO A 15 -31.39 15.74 -42.07
C PRO A 15 -31.57 14.31 -41.56
N GLY A 16 -32.69 14.06 -40.86
CA GLY A 16 -33.06 12.71 -40.41
C GLY A 16 -33.39 11.77 -41.58
N THR A 17 -33.09 10.49 -41.41
CA THR A 17 -33.35 9.42 -42.39
C THR A 17 -34.84 9.28 -42.68
N GLY A 18 -35.21 9.45 -43.95
CA GLY A 18 -36.59 9.36 -44.44
C GLY A 18 -37.16 7.94 -44.36
N ILE A 19 -38.43 7.85 -43.97
CA ILE A 19 -39.21 6.61 -43.93
C ILE A 19 -39.73 6.33 -45.35
N ASP A 20 -39.44 5.14 -45.88
CA ASP A 20 -39.90 4.68 -47.19
C ASP A 20 -41.42 4.43 -47.18
N MET A 21 -42.15 5.21 -47.99
CA MET A 21 -43.61 5.21 -48.08
C MET A 21 -44.15 4.20 -49.12
N SER A 22 -43.34 3.22 -49.54
CA SER A 22 -43.75 2.14 -50.45
C SER A 22 -44.53 0.99 -49.77
N ALA A 23 -44.59 0.94 -48.44
CA ALA A 23 -45.26 -0.12 -47.69
C ALA A 23 -46.79 0.04 -47.54
N PHE A 24 -47.40 1.12 -48.05
CA PHE A 24 -48.83 1.41 -47.84
C PHE A 24 -49.71 1.23 -49.10
N ALA A 25 -49.19 0.62 -50.16
CA ALA A 25 -49.88 0.44 -51.44
C ALA A 25 -50.63 -0.91 -51.57
N GLY A 26 -51.29 -1.37 -50.50
CA GLY A 26 -51.96 -2.68 -50.48
C GLY A 26 -53.37 -2.71 -49.87
N LEU A 27 -53.98 -1.55 -49.56
CA LEU A 27 -55.33 -1.50 -49.00
C LEU A 27 -56.38 -1.46 -50.12
N GLY A 28 -56.65 -2.63 -50.69
CA GLY A 28 -57.73 -2.81 -51.64
C GLY A 28 -58.08 -4.27 -51.85
N GLN A 29 -58.96 -4.82 -50.99
CA GLN A 29 -60.12 -5.67 -51.32
C GLN A 29 -60.51 -6.59 -50.14
N PRO A 30 -61.82 -6.77 -49.85
CA PRO A 30 -62.29 -7.78 -48.91
C PRO A 30 -62.62 -9.08 -49.66
N GLU A 31 -61.74 -10.08 -49.62
CA GLU A 31 -62.09 -11.43 -50.08
C GLU A 31 -62.74 -12.24 -48.94
N LYS A 32 -64.01 -12.56 -49.13
CA LYS A 32 -64.74 -13.59 -48.37
C LYS A 32 -64.26 -14.97 -48.82
N GLY A 33 -63.53 -15.68 -47.95
CA GLY A 33 -63.21 -17.11 -48.13
C GLY A 33 -62.76 -17.74 -46.79
N PRO A 34 -62.98 -19.05 -46.55
CA PRO A 34 -62.50 -19.71 -45.34
C PRO A 34 -61.00 -19.95 -45.43
N ASP A 35 -60.27 -19.46 -44.41
CA ASP A 35 -58.82 -19.54 -44.29
C ASP A 35 -58.33 -21.00 -44.10
N PRO A 36 -57.51 -21.57 -45.01
CA PRO A 36 -57.06 -22.96 -44.94
C PRO A 36 -56.06 -23.28 -43.81
N ILE A 37 -55.57 -22.28 -43.07
CA ILE A 37 -54.48 -22.44 -42.09
C ILE A 37 -55.00 -22.68 -40.64
N ARG A 38 -56.31 -22.86 -40.44
CA ARG A 38 -56.91 -23.09 -39.10
C ARG A 38 -56.67 -24.47 -38.45
N TYR A 39 -55.79 -25.31 -39.01
CA TYR A 39 -55.45 -26.63 -38.46
C TYR A 39 -54.00 -26.78 -37.95
N MET A 40 -53.29 -25.67 -37.69
CA MET A 40 -52.07 -25.73 -36.88
C MET A 40 -52.45 -25.61 -35.39
N ARG A 41 -52.61 -26.78 -34.78
CA ARG A 41 -52.68 -27.11 -33.35
C ARG A 41 -52.13 -26.01 -32.42
N ALA A 42 -53.00 -25.44 -31.59
CA ALA A 42 -52.65 -24.48 -30.55
C ALA A 42 -52.04 -25.11 -29.28
N ASP A 43 -51.31 -26.23 -29.40
CA ASP A 43 -50.73 -27.00 -28.28
C ASP A 43 -49.23 -27.32 -28.46
N GLU A 44 -48.52 -26.66 -29.37
CA GLU A 44 -47.06 -26.63 -29.29
C GLU A 44 -46.63 -25.47 -28.39
N ALA A 45 -46.45 -25.77 -27.11
CA ALA A 45 -45.62 -24.94 -26.26
C ALA A 45 -44.23 -24.87 -26.91
N ALA A 46 -43.93 -23.76 -27.58
CA ALA A 46 -42.59 -23.47 -28.06
C ALA A 46 -41.61 -23.60 -26.88
N GLY A 47 -40.81 -24.66 -26.89
CA GLY A 47 -39.86 -25.04 -25.84
C GLY A 47 -38.66 -24.09 -25.71
N GLY A 48 -38.89 -22.78 -25.72
CA GLY A 48 -37.86 -21.74 -25.63
C GLY A 48 -37.78 -21.01 -24.29
N LEU A 49 -38.69 -21.27 -23.34
CA LEU A 49 -38.73 -20.54 -22.06
C LEU A 49 -37.62 -20.91 -21.07
N ARG A 50 -36.87 -21.99 -21.27
CA ARG A 50 -35.85 -22.46 -20.31
C ARG A 50 -34.46 -21.84 -20.47
N GLN A 51 -34.17 -21.21 -21.60
CA GLN A 51 -32.86 -20.61 -21.86
C GLN A 51 -32.74 -19.22 -21.22
N HIS A 52 -33.87 -18.52 -21.05
CA HIS A 52 -33.94 -17.23 -20.37
C HIS A 52 -33.65 -17.35 -18.86
N ASP A 53 -34.06 -18.45 -18.23
CA ASP A 53 -33.86 -18.68 -16.80
C ASP A 53 -32.37 -18.87 -16.45
N VAL A 54 -31.59 -19.56 -17.29
CA VAL A 54 -30.16 -19.80 -17.03
C VAL A 54 -29.34 -18.51 -17.14
N GLU A 55 -29.68 -17.64 -18.09
CA GLU A 55 -29.02 -16.34 -18.25
C GLU A 55 -29.39 -15.38 -17.11
N VAL A 56 -30.67 -15.39 -16.68
CA VAL A 56 -31.13 -14.62 -15.51
C VAL A 56 -30.48 -15.14 -14.23
N ASP A 57 -30.41 -16.45 -14.02
CA ASP A 57 -29.75 -17.04 -12.85
C ASP A 57 -28.25 -16.72 -12.83
N ALA A 58 -27.59 -16.74 -14.00
CA ALA A 58 -26.19 -16.36 -14.11
C ALA A 58 -25.96 -14.88 -13.78
N THR A 59 -26.84 -13.99 -14.24
CA THR A 59 -26.76 -12.54 -13.95
C THR A 59 -27.07 -12.24 -12.48
N LEU A 60 -28.07 -12.90 -11.89
CA LEU A 60 -28.37 -12.79 -10.46
C LEU A 60 -27.21 -13.28 -9.59
N LYS A 61 -26.59 -14.40 -9.96
CA LYS A 61 -25.40 -14.90 -9.28
C LYS A 61 -24.22 -13.94 -9.39
N ALA A 62 -24.01 -13.34 -10.57
CA ALA A 62 -22.97 -12.34 -10.77
C ALA A 62 -23.21 -11.08 -9.92
N LEU A 63 -24.45 -10.58 -9.86
CA LEU A 63 -24.81 -9.43 -9.04
C LEU A 63 -24.67 -9.72 -7.54
N ASN A 64 -25.10 -10.90 -7.08
CA ASN A 64 -24.89 -11.33 -5.70
C ASN A 64 -23.41 -11.39 -5.34
N ASN A 65 -22.58 -11.98 -6.20
CA ASN A 65 -21.12 -12.01 -6.00
C ASN A 65 -20.51 -10.60 -5.97
N GLN A 66 -21.01 -9.67 -6.80
CA GLN A 66 -20.56 -8.27 -6.76
C GLN A 66 -20.96 -7.59 -5.45
N ILE A 67 -22.18 -7.80 -4.97
CA ILE A 67 -22.63 -7.25 -3.68
C ILE A 67 -21.81 -7.83 -2.52
N GLU A 68 -21.57 -9.14 -2.52
CA GLU A 68 -20.73 -9.81 -1.53
C GLU A 68 -19.30 -9.25 -1.55
N SER A 69 -18.73 -9.03 -2.73
CA SER A 69 -17.40 -8.44 -2.87
C SER A 69 -17.31 -7.03 -2.28
N ILE A 70 -18.39 -6.24 -2.35
CA ILE A 70 -18.45 -4.90 -1.74
C ILE A 70 -18.60 -4.99 -0.21
N ARG A 71 -19.37 -5.96 0.28
CA ARG A 71 -19.65 -6.10 1.73
C ARG A 71 -18.51 -6.74 2.49
N SER A 72 -17.80 -7.68 1.89
CA SER A 72 -16.74 -8.46 2.53
C SER A 72 -15.58 -8.64 1.55
N PRO A 73 -14.82 -7.57 1.28
CA PRO A 73 -13.76 -7.59 0.30
C PRO A 73 -12.70 -8.64 0.60
N GLU A 74 -12.18 -9.24 -0.46
CA GLU A 74 -11.30 -10.40 -0.41
C GLU A 74 -9.81 -10.01 -0.29
N GLY A 75 -9.48 -8.72 -0.22
CA GLY A 75 -8.08 -8.28 -0.15
C GLY A 75 -7.26 -8.60 -1.41
N SER A 76 -7.91 -8.73 -2.57
CA SER A 76 -7.24 -8.84 -3.87
C SER A 76 -7.00 -7.47 -4.48
N LYS A 77 -6.11 -7.34 -5.48
CA LYS A 77 -5.86 -6.04 -6.14
C LYS A 77 -7.13 -5.43 -6.76
N LYS A 78 -8.08 -6.27 -7.19
CA LYS A 78 -9.35 -5.82 -7.78
C LYS A 78 -10.37 -5.41 -6.72
N ASN A 79 -10.29 -6.04 -5.54
CA ASN A 79 -11.21 -5.81 -4.45
C ASN A 79 -10.45 -5.76 -3.12
N PRO A 80 -9.67 -4.68 -2.90
CA PRO A 80 -8.85 -4.52 -1.71
C PRO A 80 -9.76 -4.33 -0.49
N ALA A 81 -9.32 -4.83 0.65
CA ALA A 81 -9.99 -4.55 1.93
C ALA A 81 -9.44 -3.28 2.55
N ARG A 82 -10.08 -2.74 3.59
CA ARG A 82 -9.60 -1.49 4.20
C ARG A 82 -8.32 -1.69 5.03
N THR A 83 -8.24 -2.75 5.83
CA THR A 83 -7.04 -3.15 6.60
C THR A 83 -6.95 -4.67 6.71
N CYS A 84 -5.79 -5.19 7.11
CA CYS A 84 -5.64 -6.63 7.40
C CYS A 84 -6.55 -7.09 8.55
N ARG A 85 -6.81 -6.20 9.52
CA ARG A 85 -7.75 -6.46 10.61
C ARG A 85 -9.18 -6.64 10.10
N ASP A 86 -9.60 -5.85 9.11
CA ASP A 86 -10.91 -6.01 8.48
C ASP A 86 -11.02 -7.34 7.72
N ILE A 87 -9.96 -7.74 6.98
CA ILE A 87 -9.91 -9.05 6.31
C ILE A 87 -10.07 -10.18 7.33
N LYS A 88 -9.30 -10.13 8.43
CA LYS A 88 -9.37 -11.14 9.50
C LYS A 88 -10.76 -11.26 10.14
N LEU A 89 -11.46 -10.13 10.31
CA LEU A 89 -12.80 -10.11 10.89
C LEU A 89 -13.86 -10.68 9.93
N CYS A 90 -13.72 -10.40 8.63
CA CYS A 90 -14.64 -10.91 7.62
C CYS A 90 -14.37 -12.37 7.23
N HIS A 91 -13.11 -12.81 7.25
CA HIS A 91 -12.66 -14.12 6.78
C HIS A 91 -11.69 -14.79 7.79
N PRO A 92 -12.20 -15.27 8.95
CA PRO A 92 -11.35 -15.78 10.04
C PRO A 92 -10.52 -17.02 9.71
N GLU A 93 -10.90 -17.78 8.68
CA GLU A 93 -10.22 -18.99 8.24
C GLU A 93 -8.99 -18.72 7.35
N TRP A 94 -8.83 -17.47 6.91
CA TRP A 94 -7.74 -17.07 6.03
C TRP A 94 -6.39 -17.03 6.74
N LYS A 95 -5.33 -17.15 5.94
CA LYS A 95 -3.96 -17.32 6.43
C LYS A 95 -3.15 -16.04 6.27
N SER A 96 -2.15 -15.89 7.13
CA SER A 96 -1.18 -14.81 6.99
C SER A 96 -0.50 -14.87 5.62
N GLY A 97 -0.28 -13.72 5.02
CA GLY A 97 0.25 -13.63 3.67
C GLY A 97 0.15 -12.24 3.08
N ASP A 98 0.43 -12.13 1.79
CA ASP A 98 0.33 -10.88 1.05
C ASP A 98 -1.11 -10.61 0.61
N TYR A 99 -1.60 -9.42 0.90
CA TYR A 99 -2.92 -8.93 0.48
C TYR A 99 -2.82 -7.50 -0.05
N TRP A 100 -3.89 -7.06 -0.72
CA TRP A 100 -4.06 -5.67 -1.14
C TRP A 100 -5.07 -4.98 -0.24
N ILE A 101 -4.69 -3.81 0.25
CA ILE A 101 -5.55 -2.99 1.07
C ILE A 101 -5.67 -1.56 0.54
N ASP A 102 -6.80 -0.94 0.83
CA ASP A 102 -7.16 0.42 0.47
C ASP A 102 -7.67 1.19 1.72
N PRO A 103 -6.76 1.65 2.59
CA PRO A 103 -7.10 2.40 3.82
C PRO A 103 -7.84 3.73 3.59
N ASN A 104 -7.47 4.49 2.54
CA ASN A 104 -8.09 5.76 2.20
C ASN A 104 -9.42 5.60 1.45
N GLN A 105 -9.70 4.40 0.93
CA GLN A 105 -10.88 4.07 0.15
C GLN A 105 -10.98 4.91 -1.13
N GLY A 106 -12.12 4.79 -1.83
CA GLY A 106 -12.38 5.54 -3.04
C GLY A 106 -11.87 4.78 -4.26
N CYS A 107 -10.79 5.24 -4.88
CA CYS A 107 -10.30 4.65 -6.12
C CYS A 107 -9.33 3.51 -5.82
N THR A 108 -9.77 2.26 -5.97
CA THR A 108 -8.97 1.06 -5.65
C THR A 108 -7.67 0.89 -6.45
N LEU A 109 -7.38 1.76 -7.42
CA LEU A 109 -6.13 1.74 -8.19
C LEU A 109 -4.92 2.22 -7.37
N ASP A 110 -5.16 2.91 -6.26
CA ASP A 110 -4.12 3.41 -5.36
C ASP A 110 -3.91 2.50 -4.12
N ALA A 111 -4.53 1.31 -4.14
CA ALA A 111 -4.37 0.29 -3.12
C ALA A 111 -2.92 -0.17 -3.01
N ILE A 112 -2.50 -0.54 -1.81
CA ILE A 112 -1.14 -0.97 -1.50
C ILE A 112 -1.09 -2.46 -1.18
N LYS A 113 -0.02 -3.11 -1.65
CA LYS A 113 0.30 -4.48 -1.26
C LYS A 113 0.96 -4.48 0.13
N VAL A 114 0.45 -5.32 1.02
CA VAL A 114 0.92 -5.44 2.41
C VAL A 114 1.00 -6.90 2.83
N PHE A 115 1.75 -7.18 3.87
CA PHE A 115 1.65 -8.46 4.58
C PHE A 115 0.61 -8.34 5.70
N CYS A 116 -0.38 -9.23 5.68
CA CYS A 116 -1.35 -9.38 6.75
C CYS A 116 -0.96 -10.53 7.64
N ASN A 117 -0.75 -10.24 8.92
CA ASN A 117 -0.65 -11.28 9.93
C ASN A 117 -2.07 -11.62 10.42
N MET A 118 -2.65 -12.73 9.96
CA MET A 118 -4.02 -13.12 10.36
C MET A 118 -4.09 -13.67 11.79
N GLU A 119 -2.95 -14.02 12.40
CA GLU A 119 -2.91 -14.42 13.81
C GLU A 119 -3.13 -13.23 14.73
N THR A 120 -2.47 -12.09 14.45
CA THR A 120 -2.58 -10.85 15.26
C THR A 120 -3.64 -9.89 14.71
N GLY A 121 -3.70 -9.73 13.39
CA GLY A 121 -4.46 -8.69 12.68
C GLY A 121 -3.59 -7.55 12.17
N GLU A 122 -2.26 -7.64 12.34
CA GLU A 122 -1.34 -6.58 11.94
C GLU A 122 -1.29 -6.38 10.43
N THR A 123 -1.21 -5.11 10.03
CA THR A 123 -0.93 -4.68 8.66
C THR A 123 0.52 -4.24 8.56
N CYS A 124 1.34 -4.98 7.82
CA CYS A 124 2.76 -4.71 7.67
C CYS A 124 3.09 -4.18 6.26
N VAL A 125 3.60 -2.94 6.20
CA VAL A 125 4.01 -2.28 4.96
C VAL A 125 5.53 -2.35 4.83
N TYR A 126 6.02 -2.91 3.73
CA TYR A 126 7.46 -3.05 3.49
C TYR A 126 8.10 -1.71 3.07
N PRO A 127 9.37 -1.49 3.43
CA PRO A 127 10.17 -0.44 2.84
C PRO A 127 10.35 -0.72 1.33
N THR A 128 10.39 0.35 0.55
CA THR A 128 10.66 0.30 -0.89
C THR A 128 12.05 -0.30 -1.17
N GLN A 129 13.06 0.18 -0.45
CA GLN A 129 14.40 -0.37 -0.44
C GLN A 129 14.71 -0.95 0.94
N ALA A 130 14.57 -2.28 1.07
CA ALA A 130 14.75 -2.96 2.35
C ALA A 130 16.22 -3.04 2.80
N THR A 131 17.17 -3.13 1.88
CA THR A 131 18.59 -3.35 2.20
C THR A 131 19.47 -2.22 1.69
N ILE A 132 20.29 -1.71 2.59
CA ILE A 132 21.34 -0.71 2.37
C ILE A 132 22.68 -1.43 2.41
N ALA A 133 23.46 -1.29 1.34
CA ALA A 133 24.71 -2.01 1.16
C ALA A 133 25.69 -1.83 2.32
N GLN A 134 26.33 -2.93 2.70
CA GLN A 134 27.40 -2.99 3.69
C GLN A 134 28.71 -2.43 3.11
N LYS A 135 29.06 -1.19 3.45
CA LYS A 135 30.30 -0.55 2.98
C LYS A 135 30.71 0.63 3.86
N ASN A 136 31.87 1.22 3.56
CA ASN A 136 32.23 2.54 4.09
C ASN A 136 31.37 3.61 3.42
N TRP A 137 30.41 4.15 4.16
CA TRP A 137 29.53 5.22 3.69
C TRP A 137 30.08 6.62 3.97
N TYR A 138 30.90 6.78 5.00
CA TYR A 138 31.30 8.08 5.51
C TYR A 138 32.75 8.10 5.98
N LEU A 139 33.51 9.05 5.45
CA LEU A 139 34.87 9.40 5.88
C LEU A 139 34.85 10.80 6.51
N SER A 140 35.22 10.89 7.79
CA SER A 140 35.25 12.17 8.48
C SER A 140 36.56 12.91 8.18
N LYS A 141 36.47 14.23 7.95
CA LYS A 141 37.64 15.11 7.87
C LYS A 141 38.30 15.35 9.22
N ASN A 142 37.55 15.16 10.32
CA ASN A 142 38.02 15.29 11.70
C ASN A 142 37.69 14.02 12.49
N PRO A 143 38.53 12.97 12.44
CA PRO A 143 38.25 11.69 13.11
C PRO A 143 38.12 11.77 14.64
N LYS A 144 38.66 12.84 15.25
CA LYS A 144 38.59 13.08 16.70
C LYS A 144 37.23 13.59 17.17
N GLU A 145 36.42 14.15 16.27
CA GLU A 145 35.09 14.66 16.60
C GLU A 145 34.06 13.59 16.23
N LYS A 146 33.51 12.91 17.24
CA LYS A 146 32.44 11.93 17.07
C LYS A 146 31.10 12.60 17.34
N LYS A 147 30.23 12.59 16.33
CA LYS A 147 28.87 13.12 16.38
C LYS A 147 27.95 12.25 15.55
N HIS A 148 26.65 12.34 15.80
CA HIS A 148 25.65 11.72 14.94
C HIS A 148 25.69 12.35 13.55
N VAL A 149 25.67 11.51 12.51
CA VAL A 149 25.62 11.93 11.11
C VAL A 149 24.44 11.23 10.45
N TRP A 150 23.42 12.01 10.07
CA TRP A 150 22.23 11.51 9.38
C TRP A 150 22.59 10.92 8.02
N PHE A 151 22.13 9.69 7.78
CA PHE A 151 22.40 8.97 6.54
C PHE A 151 21.74 9.65 5.36
N GLY A 152 20.43 9.89 5.41
CA GLY A 152 19.66 10.50 4.34
C GLY A 152 20.02 11.96 4.07
N GLU A 153 20.36 12.72 5.11
CA GLU A 153 20.61 14.17 4.97
C GLU A 153 22.08 14.54 4.65
N THR A 154 23.05 13.81 5.21
CA THR A 154 24.46 14.26 5.23
C THR A 154 25.40 13.35 4.44
N ILE A 155 25.13 12.06 4.37
CA ILE A 155 26.03 11.08 3.75
C ILE A 155 25.84 11.06 2.23
N ASN A 156 26.93 11.12 1.46
CA ASN A 156 26.86 11.05 0.01
C ASN A 156 26.31 9.69 -0.46
N GLY A 157 25.26 9.72 -1.28
CA GLY A 157 24.53 8.52 -1.70
C GLY A 157 23.56 7.97 -0.64
N GLY A 158 23.40 8.67 0.49
CA GLY A 158 22.33 8.41 1.43
C GLY A 158 20.98 8.94 0.93
N PHE A 159 19.91 8.38 1.47
CA PHE A 159 18.53 8.73 1.14
C PHE A 159 17.62 8.45 2.33
N HIS A 160 16.49 9.14 2.39
CA HIS A 160 15.43 8.86 3.38
C HIS A 160 14.66 7.61 2.97
N PHE A 161 14.26 6.80 3.94
CA PHE A 161 13.56 5.54 3.68
C PHE A 161 12.12 5.79 3.24
N SER A 162 11.74 5.18 2.12
CA SER A 162 10.36 5.16 1.62
C SER A 162 9.72 3.79 1.82
N TYR A 163 8.39 3.75 1.77
CA TYR A 163 7.57 2.57 2.03
C TYR A 163 6.51 2.41 0.97
N GLY A 164 6.09 1.17 0.73
CA GLY A 164 5.13 0.82 -0.32
C GLY A 164 5.78 0.61 -1.68
N ASP A 165 4.93 0.36 -2.66
CA ASP A 165 5.28 0.00 -4.04
C ASP A 165 5.80 1.22 -4.83
N GLU A 166 6.87 1.03 -5.60
CA GLU A 166 7.47 2.07 -6.47
C GLU A 166 6.58 2.40 -7.67
N ASP A 167 5.73 1.45 -8.08
CA ASP A 167 4.85 1.60 -9.25
C ASP A 167 3.69 2.58 -9.00
N LEU A 168 3.47 2.98 -7.74
CA LEU A 168 2.41 3.89 -7.37
C LEU A 168 2.81 5.36 -7.62
N ALA A 169 1.80 6.18 -7.90
CA ALA A 169 2.02 7.61 -8.07
C ALA A 169 2.67 8.23 -6.81
N PRO A 170 3.50 9.28 -6.96
CA PRO A 170 4.15 9.93 -5.83
C PRO A 170 3.15 10.30 -4.73
N ASN A 171 3.55 10.10 -3.47
CA ASN A 171 2.75 10.33 -2.26
C ASN A 171 1.59 9.36 -1.99
N THR A 172 1.25 8.45 -2.91
CA THR A 172 0.18 7.46 -2.69
C THR A 172 0.40 6.67 -1.40
N ALA A 173 1.60 6.10 -1.24
CA ALA A 173 1.94 5.34 -0.04
C ALA A 173 1.89 6.20 1.25
N ASN A 174 2.26 7.49 1.18
CA ASN A 174 2.18 8.40 2.33
C ASN A 174 0.72 8.68 2.75
N ILE A 175 -0.18 8.81 1.78
CA ILE A 175 -1.62 8.98 2.03
C ILE A 175 -2.16 7.70 2.68
N GLN A 176 -1.88 6.53 2.09
CA GLN A 176 -2.33 5.24 2.65
C GLN A 176 -1.78 5.01 4.07
N MET A 177 -0.51 5.34 4.31
CA MET A 177 0.12 5.28 5.62
C MET A 177 -0.58 6.19 6.64
N THR A 178 -1.06 7.36 6.23
CA THR A 178 -1.79 8.28 7.10
C THR A 178 -3.12 7.68 7.57
N PHE A 179 -3.86 7.04 6.67
CA PHE A 179 -5.10 6.35 7.04
C PHE A 179 -4.82 5.11 7.90
N LEU A 180 -3.77 4.34 7.62
CA LEU A 180 -3.35 3.23 8.48
C LEU A 180 -3.07 3.68 9.92
N ARG A 181 -2.36 4.80 10.10
CA ARG A 181 -2.11 5.37 11.43
C ARG A 181 -3.39 5.75 12.18
N LEU A 182 -4.43 6.21 11.46
CA LEU A 182 -5.73 6.57 12.04
C LEU A 182 -6.57 5.34 12.40
N LEU A 183 -6.40 4.24 11.67
CA LEU A 183 -7.13 2.99 11.85
C LEU A 183 -6.47 2.05 12.86
N SER A 184 -5.32 2.45 13.41
CA SER A 184 -4.49 1.62 14.28
C SER A 184 -4.25 2.28 15.62
N THR A 185 -4.13 1.46 16.64
CA THR A 185 -3.88 1.83 18.03
C THR A 185 -2.40 1.78 18.40
N GLU A 186 -1.63 0.95 17.71
CA GLU A 186 -0.20 0.83 17.88
C GLU A 186 0.52 0.58 16.55
N GLY A 187 1.83 0.83 16.56
CA GLY A 187 2.72 0.43 15.48
C GLY A 187 4.07 -0.02 16.00
N SER A 188 4.71 -0.90 15.26
CA SER A 188 6.05 -1.40 15.53
C SER A 188 6.88 -1.53 14.27
N GLN A 189 8.19 -1.33 14.40
CA GLN A 189 9.12 -1.54 13.30
C GLN A 189 10.49 -1.99 13.83
N ASN A 190 11.10 -2.91 13.09
CA ASN A 190 12.45 -3.38 13.34
C ASN A 190 13.44 -2.81 12.33
N LEU A 191 14.67 -2.58 12.77
CA LEU A 191 15.80 -2.14 11.95
C LEU A 191 17.05 -2.92 12.37
N THR A 192 17.73 -3.54 11.42
CA THR A 192 19.00 -4.22 11.67
C THR A 192 20.14 -3.35 11.18
N TYR A 193 21.01 -2.94 12.10
CA TYR A 193 22.24 -2.23 11.78
C TYR A 193 23.39 -3.23 11.64
N HIS A 194 23.91 -3.40 10.44
CA HIS A 194 25.10 -4.20 10.17
C HIS A 194 26.33 -3.36 10.40
N CYS A 195 27.31 -3.88 11.11
CA CYS A 195 28.47 -3.11 11.57
C CYS A 195 29.78 -3.86 11.33
N LYS A 196 30.82 -3.11 10.97
CA LYS A 196 32.22 -3.54 11.04
C LYS A 196 33.04 -2.38 11.57
N ASN A 197 33.66 -2.57 12.73
CA ASN A 197 34.35 -1.51 13.48
C ASN A 197 33.48 -0.27 13.75
N SER A 198 32.20 -0.46 14.03
CA SER A 198 31.24 0.60 14.34
C SER A 198 30.35 0.15 15.49
N VAL A 199 30.27 0.95 16.55
CA VAL A 199 29.37 0.69 17.68
C VAL A 199 27.95 1.16 17.34
N ALA A 200 26.96 0.29 17.59
CA ALA A 200 25.55 0.57 17.28
C ALA A 200 24.69 0.89 18.50
N TYR A 201 25.00 0.31 19.66
CA TYR A 201 24.24 0.49 20.89
C TYR A 201 25.15 0.52 22.13
N MET A 202 25.51 -0.62 22.70
CA MET A 202 26.38 -0.69 23.88
C MET A 202 27.84 -0.65 23.48
N ASP A 203 28.61 0.30 24.03
CA ASP A 203 30.06 0.28 23.91
C ASP A 203 30.67 -0.54 25.05
N GLU A 204 31.26 -1.70 24.74
CA GLU A 204 31.83 -2.59 25.75
C GLU A 204 33.08 -2.01 26.44
N GLU A 205 33.81 -1.11 25.78
CA GLU A 205 35.00 -0.48 26.37
C GLU A 205 34.61 0.51 27.46
N THR A 206 33.53 1.25 27.25
CA THR A 206 33.10 2.34 28.14
C THR A 206 31.87 2.00 28.99
N GLY A 207 31.20 0.88 28.71
CA GLY A 207 30.02 0.38 29.44
C GLY A 207 28.80 1.30 29.39
N ASN A 208 28.64 2.10 28.33
CA ASN A 208 27.52 3.05 28.20
C ASN A 208 26.98 3.12 26.76
N LEU A 209 25.86 3.84 26.59
CA LEU A 209 25.09 3.94 25.35
C LEU A 209 25.33 5.27 24.58
N LYS A 210 26.39 6.02 24.91
CA LYS A 210 26.63 7.35 24.31
C LYS A 210 26.89 7.30 22.81
N LYS A 211 27.35 6.16 22.29
CA LYS A 211 27.62 5.91 20.86
C LYS A 211 26.43 5.32 20.11
N ALA A 212 25.31 5.09 20.78
CA ALA A 212 24.17 4.38 20.21
C ALA A 212 23.52 5.14 19.05
N VAL A 213 23.09 4.43 18.00
CA VAL A 213 22.50 5.01 16.78
C VAL A 213 21.24 5.82 17.09
N LEU A 214 21.07 6.98 16.44
CA LEU A 214 19.79 7.69 16.46
C LEU A 214 18.90 7.24 15.31
N ILE A 215 17.60 7.25 15.55
CA ILE A 215 16.57 6.91 14.57
C ILE A 215 15.64 8.11 14.41
N GLN A 216 15.31 8.47 13.18
CA GLN A 216 14.29 9.49 12.89
C GLN A 216 12.97 8.81 12.56
N GLY A 217 11.93 9.17 13.30
CA GLY A 217 10.55 8.80 12.99
C GLY A 217 9.92 9.75 11.98
N SER A 218 8.78 9.35 11.41
CA SER A 218 8.09 10.06 10.32
C SER A 218 7.54 11.46 10.64
N ASN A 219 7.58 11.88 11.89
CA ASN A 219 7.12 13.19 12.35
C ASN A 219 8.26 14.01 12.98
N ASP A 220 9.48 13.84 12.46
CA ASP A 220 10.72 14.49 12.91
C ASP A 220 11.06 14.25 14.37
N VAL A 221 10.50 13.19 14.94
CA VAL A 221 10.81 12.75 16.29
C VAL A 221 12.05 11.88 16.26
N GLU A 222 13.06 12.30 17.02
CA GLU A 222 14.22 11.48 17.29
C GLU A 222 13.90 10.39 18.33
N ILE A 223 14.28 9.17 18.00
CA ILE A 223 14.17 7.98 18.83
C ILE A 223 15.59 7.57 19.22
N ARG A 224 15.82 7.39 20.52
CA ARG A 224 17.15 7.31 21.14
C ARG A 224 17.34 6.01 21.93
N ALA A 225 18.58 5.71 22.32
CA ALA A 225 18.85 4.60 23.26
C ALA A 225 18.44 4.92 24.70
N GLU A 226 18.58 6.18 25.11
CA GLU A 226 18.36 6.65 26.47
C GLU A 226 17.51 7.93 26.49
N GLY A 227 16.84 8.18 27.63
CA GLY A 227 16.04 9.39 27.85
C GLY A 227 14.60 9.07 28.22
N ASN A 228 13.66 9.83 27.67
CA ASN A 228 12.24 9.62 27.92
C ASN A 228 11.79 8.29 27.30
N SER A 229 11.26 7.38 28.12
CA SER A 229 10.86 6.02 27.72
C SER A 229 9.88 5.96 26.54
N ARG A 230 9.14 7.04 26.27
CA ARG A 230 8.25 7.11 25.08
C ARG A 230 9.02 7.26 23.76
N PHE A 231 10.27 7.66 23.81
CA PHE A 231 11.13 7.97 22.67
C PHE A 231 12.40 7.11 22.67
N THR A 232 12.40 6.01 23.44
CA THR A 232 13.51 5.06 23.46
C THR A 232 13.16 3.81 22.68
N TYR A 233 14.09 3.31 21.88
CA TYR A 233 13.98 2.00 21.24
C TYR A 233 14.53 0.88 22.14
N SER A 234 14.13 -0.36 21.86
CA SER A 234 14.69 -1.57 22.48
C SER A 234 15.64 -2.28 21.52
N VAL A 235 16.55 -3.07 22.07
CA VAL A 235 17.50 -3.88 21.28
C VAL A 235 17.23 -5.35 21.55
N LEU A 236 16.99 -6.10 20.47
CA LEU A 236 16.70 -7.54 20.51
C LEU A 236 17.97 -8.38 20.46
N GLU A 237 19.00 -7.89 19.78
CA GLU A 237 20.30 -8.53 19.61
C GLU A 237 21.36 -7.43 19.45
N ASP A 238 22.49 -7.50 20.17
CA ASP A 238 23.61 -6.55 20.03
C ASP A 238 24.93 -7.32 19.83
N GLY A 239 25.42 -7.33 18.59
CA GLY A 239 26.73 -7.85 18.20
C GLY A 239 27.71 -6.76 17.78
N CYS A 240 27.38 -5.48 18.00
CA CYS A 240 28.18 -4.33 17.56
C CYS A 240 28.89 -3.63 18.73
N THR A 241 29.27 -4.37 19.77
CA THR A 241 29.77 -3.76 21.01
C THR A 241 31.25 -3.38 21.00
N LYS A 242 32.02 -3.91 20.04
CA LYS A 242 33.48 -3.77 19.91
C LYS A 242 33.95 -3.71 18.45
N HIS A 243 35.13 -3.15 18.24
CA HIS A 243 35.80 -3.14 16.94
C HIS A 243 36.62 -4.42 16.74
N THR A 244 36.06 -5.38 16.01
CA THR A 244 36.66 -6.72 15.83
C THR A 244 37.24 -6.95 14.43
N GLY A 245 37.05 -6.01 13.50
CA GLY A 245 37.36 -6.16 12.08
C GLY A 245 36.42 -7.09 11.31
N LYS A 246 35.44 -7.72 11.97
CA LYS A 246 34.45 -8.63 11.39
C LYS A 246 33.08 -7.99 11.35
N TRP A 247 32.21 -8.50 10.48
CA TRP A 247 30.81 -8.09 10.43
C TRP A 247 30.05 -8.64 11.64
N GLY A 248 29.32 -7.75 12.30
CA GLY A 248 28.29 -8.06 13.29
C GLY A 248 27.00 -7.34 12.93
N LYS A 249 25.99 -7.47 13.78
CA LYS A 249 24.71 -6.78 13.60
C LYS A 249 24.09 -6.41 14.96
N THR A 250 23.26 -5.38 14.96
CA THR A 250 22.40 -5.01 16.09
C THR A 250 20.98 -4.89 15.58
N VAL A 251 20.04 -5.58 16.22
CA VAL A 251 18.62 -5.57 15.86
C VAL A 251 17.88 -4.66 16.82
N ILE A 252 17.38 -3.54 16.30
CA ILE A 252 16.65 -2.51 17.04
C ILE A 252 15.15 -2.67 16.75
N GLU A 253 14.32 -2.59 17.80
CA GLU A 253 12.86 -2.53 17.70
C GLU A 253 12.36 -1.20 18.29
N TYR A 254 11.44 -0.54 17.59
CA TYR A 254 10.65 0.54 18.17
C TYR A 254 9.17 0.21 18.09
N ARG A 255 8.49 0.25 19.25
CA ARG A 255 7.04 0.06 19.38
C ARG A 255 6.41 1.30 20.02
N SER A 256 5.30 1.77 19.48
CA SER A 256 4.60 2.93 20.02
C SER A 256 3.09 2.89 19.81
N GLN A 257 2.34 3.36 20.82
CA GLN A 257 0.92 3.69 20.67
C GLN A 257 0.70 5.00 19.90
N LYS A 258 1.75 5.81 19.71
CA LYS A 258 1.68 7.02 18.87
C LYS A 258 2.16 6.67 17.46
N THR A 259 1.25 6.10 16.68
CA THR A 259 1.48 5.61 15.30
C THR A 259 2.09 6.67 14.36
N SER A 260 1.88 7.96 14.62
CA SER A 260 2.45 9.06 13.83
C SER A 260 3.98 9.17 13.89
N ARG A 261 4.64 8.43 14.80
CA ARG A 261 6.12 8.37 14.89
C ARG A 261 6.73 7.36 13.93
N LEU A 262 5.93 6.45 13.40
CA LEU A 262 6.36 5.42 12.46
C LEU A 262 5.82 5.73 11.06
N PRO A 263 6.54 5.32 10.00
CA PRO A 263 7.74 4.49 10.02
C PRO A 263 9.04 5.26 10.34
N ILE A 264 10.13 4.51 10.48
CA ILE A 264 11.51 5.02 10.52
C ILE A 264 11.87 5.59 9.14
N VAL A 265 12.37 6.82 9.10
CA VAL A 265 12.69 7.53 7.84
C VAL A 265 14.18 7.80 7.65
N ASP A 266 14.97 7.78 8.72
CA ASP A 266 16.44 7.92 8.64
C ASP A 266 17.13 7.34 9.89
N ILE A 267 18.44 7.15 9.81
CA ILE A 267 19.32 6.82 10.94
C ILE A 267 20.53 7.76 11.01
N ALA A 268 21.06 7.96 12.21
CA ALA A 268 22.33 8.65 12.42
C ALA A 268 23.27 7.86 13.35
N PRO A 269 24.17 7.05 12.78
CA PRO A 269 25.26 6.44 13.53
C PRO A 269 26.22 7.50 14.08
N MET A 270 26.76 7.28 15.28
CA MET A 270 27.80 8.14 15.86
C MET A 270 29.21 7.60 15.57
N ASP A 271 29.42 6.30 15.71
CA ASP A 271 30.76 5.70 15.62
C ASP A 271 31.17 5.33 14.20
N ILE A 272 31.20 6.33 13.32
CA ILE A 272 31.62 6.23 11.93
C ILE A 272 32.66 7.30 11.60
N GLY A 273 33.17 7.30 10.36
CA GLY A 273 34.12 8.30 9.86
C GLY A 273 35.57 7.83 9.72
N GLY A 274 35.94 6.68 10.28
CA GLY A 274 37.23 6.03 10.02
C GLY A 274 37.25 5.22 8.72
N ALA A 275 38.45 4.98 8.18
CA ALA A 275 38.62 4.25 6.92
C ALA A 275 38.17 2.77 6.99
N GLU A 276 38.26 2.15 8.16
CA GLU A 276 37.85 0.76 8.39
C GLU A 276 36.48 0.63 9.06
N GLN A 277 35.75 1.74 9.19
CA GLN A 277 34.40 1.74 9.77
C GLN A 277 33.38 1.60 8.65
N GLU A 278 32.65 0.49 8.65
CA GLU A 278 31.66 0.18 7.61
C GLU A 278 30.33 -0.15 8.26
N PHE A 279 29.24 0.17 7.57
CA PHE A 279 27.92 -0.21 8.01
C PHE A 279 26.98 -0.51 6.84
N GLY A 280 25.90 -1.22 7.15
CA GLY A 280 24.76 -1.45 6.28
C GLY A 280 23.49 -1.50 7.13
N VAL A 281 22.33 -1.53 6.48
CA VAL A 281 21.05 -1.52 7.19
C VAL A 281 20.09 -2.46 6.49
N ASP A 282 19.39 -3.30 7.24
CA ASP A 282 18.16 -3.95 6.77
C ASP A 282 16.97 -3.37 7.51
N LEU A 283 16.02 -2.82 6.76
CA LEU A 283 14.78 -2.26 7.27
C LEU A 283 13.70 -3.35 7.28
N GLY A 284 13.11 -3.58 8.45
CA GLY A 284 11.91 -4.37 8.57
C GLY A 284 10.66 -3.61 8.12
N PRO A 285 9.56 -4.32 7.85
CA PRO A 285 8.28 -3.66 7.57
C PRO A 285 7.81 -2.88 8.80
N VAL A 286 7.08 -1.79 8.55
CA VAL A 286 6.32 -1.10 9.59
C VAL A 286 4.97 -1.79 9.74
N CYS A 287 4.65 -2.26 10.94
CA CYS A 287 3.42 -2.98 11.23
C CYS A 287 2.48 -2.14 12.11
N PHE A 288 1.18 -2.19 11.82
CA PHE A 288 0.13 -1.47 12.55
C PHE A 288 -1.02 -2.38 12.98
N LEU A 289 -1.61 -2.13 14.15
CA LEU A 289 -2.71 -2.90 14.74
C LEU A 289 -3.80 -2.03 15.42
#